data_AF-A0A7S1T378-F1
#
_entry.id   AF-A0A7S1T378-F1
#
_cell.length_a   1.000
_cell.length_b   1.000
_cell.length_c   1.000
_cell.angle_alpha   90.00
_cell.angle_beta   90.00
_cell.angle_gamma   90.00
#
_symmetry.space_group_name_H-M   'P 1'
#
loop_
_entity.id
_entity.type
_entity.pdbx_description
1 polymer ?
#
loop_
_entity_poly.entity_id
_entity_poly.type
_entity_poly.pdbx_seq_one_letter_code
_entity_poly.pdbx_strand_id
1 'polypeptide(L)'
;GRREACYTHILSVLRFLVKAETEKKQQRSQDRKALIKVAVQSGDPYFHEVLYREMVALGLGTELLQLDANASYLETYLLRAGGLDAHSPGLPLGPLSPEQLTHLDLLAKFYVTRANFSSAAQVYASLAERRSGAGDQQVTLAQRWKCYESAVLQAKSQGDTDLIEDFEAKLTVMGFQKTIAERVAGGGEQQAADSAALNELQAAPKSLSQLFNDYAKPREMWDVCLEVVGFSTHSVDSADVVLRLWDW
;
A
#
# COMPACT_ATOMS: atom_id res chain seq x y z
N GLY A 1 -27.46 8.48 22.16
CA GLY A 1 -28.57 8.14 23.08
C GLY A 1 -29.11 6.73 22.84
N ARG A 2 -30.31 6.59 22.26
CA ARG A 2 -30.94 5.25 22.07
C ARG A 2 -30.35 4.43 20.91
N ARG A 3 -29.96 5.08 19.80
CA ARG A 3 -29.39 4.39 18.63
C ARG A 3 -28.03 3.74 18.94
N GLU A 4 -27.15 4.47 19.61
CA GLU A 4 -25.86 3.95 20.08
C GLU A 4 -26.03 2.75 21.01
N ALA A 5 -27.00 2.79 21.93
CA ALA A 5 -27.30 1.65 22.79
C ALA A 5 -27.71 0.40 21.96
N CYS A 6 -28.54 0.57 20.93
CA CYS A 6 -28.88 -0.52 20.02
C CYS A 6 -27.66 -1.07 19.27
N TYR A 7 -26.78 -0.20 18.77
CA TYR A 7 -25.55 -0.65 18.10
C TYR A 7 -24.65 -1.43 19.07
N THR A 8 -24.43 -0.90 20.27
CA THR A 8 -23.61 -1.58 21.28
C THR A 8 -24.15 -2.96 21.63
N HIS A 9 -25.47 -3.14 21.66
CA HIS A 9 -26.08 -4.44 21.89
C HIS A 9 -25.77 -5.41 20.73
N ILE A 10 -26.02 -5.01 19.48
CA ILE A 10 -25.74 -5.84 18.29
C ILE A 10 -24.24 -6.22 18.24
N LEU A 11 -23.36 -5.27 18.50
CA LEU A 11 -21.91 -5.48 18.49
C LEU A 11 -21.45 -6.37 19.65
N SER A 12 -22.09 -6.29 20.81
CA SER A 12 -21.81 -7.20 21.93
C SER A 12 -22.14 -8.65 21.57
N VAL A 13 -23.25 -8.88 20.86
CA VAL A 13 -23.62 -10.21 20.35
C VAL A 13 -22.60 -10.68 19.32
N LEU A 14 -22.19 -9.82 18.39
CA LEU A 14 -21.16 -10.15 17.40
C LEU A 14 -19.83 -10.55 18.07
N ARG A 15 -19.36 -9.77 19.04
CA ARG A 15 -18.13 -10.08 19.82
C ARG A 15 -18.26 -11.41 20.56
N PHE A 16 -19.41 -11.69 21.14
CA PHE A 16 -19.67 -12.98 21.81
C PHE A 16 -19.59 -14.16 20.84
N LEU A 17 -20.20 -14.04 19.66
CA LEU A 17 -20.17 -15.08 18.63
C LEU A 17 -18.75 -15.38 18.14
N VAL A 18 -17.88 -14.36 18.10
CA VAL A 18 -16.46 -14.49 17.71
C VAL A 18 -15.60 -15.07 18.85
N LYS A 19 -15.73 -14.57 20.08
CA LYS A 19 -14.80 -14.90 21.19
C LYS A 19 -15.03 -16.24 21.88
N ALA A 20 -16.24 -16.81 21.83
CA ALA A 20 -16.49 -18.05 22.56
C ALA A 20 -15.69 -19.24 21.95
N GLU A 21 -15.10 -20.11 22.77
CA GLU A 21 -14.32 -21.30 22.35
C GLU A 21 -15.10 -22.61 22.58
N THR A 22 -16.41 -22.61 22.34
CA THR A 22 -17.26 -23.79 22.58
C THR A 22 -17.44 -24.69 21.36
N GLU A 23 -17.73 -25.98 21.62
CA GLU A 23 -17.86 -27.12 20.68
C GLU A 23 -18.80 -26.91 19.47
N LYS A 24 -19.72 -25.93 19.51
CA LYS A 24 -20.66 -25.62 18.43
C LYS A 24 -20.13 -24.57 17.44
N LYS A 25 -18.90 -24.73 16.95
CA LYS A 25 -18.22 -23.77 16.05
C LYS A 25 -18.98 -23.51 14.74
N GLN A 26 -19.58 -24.56 14.17
CA GLN A 26 -20.31 -24.47 12.90
C GLN A 26 -21.61 -23.67 13.01
N GLN A 27 -22.41 -23.93 14.05
CA GLN A 27 -23.65 -23.20 14.30
C GLN A 27 -23.37 -21.71 14.53
N ARG A 28 -22.36 -21.36 15.32
CA ARG A 28 -22.01 -19.94 15.54
C ARG A 28 -21.52 -19.22 14.29
N SER A 29 -20.83 -19.92 13.39
CA SER A 29 -20.46 -19.37 12.09
C SER A 29 -21.70 -19.02 11.25
N GLN A 30 -22.72 -19.89 11.28
CA GLN A 30 -23.99 -19.63 10.61
C GLN A 30 -24.76 -18.48 11.26
N ASP A 31 -24.86 -18.47 12.59
CA ASP A 31 -25.55 -17.40 13.34
C ASP A 31 -24.87 -16.04 13.13
N ARG A 32 -23.53 -16.01 13.08
CA ARG A 32 -22.74 -14.82 12.77
C ARG A 32 -23.05 -14.30 11.36
N LYS A 33 -23.00 -15.18 10.35
CA LYS A 33 -23.33 -14.81 8.97
C LYS A 33 -24.77 -14.30 8.85
N ALA A 34 -25.72 -14.92 9.54
CA ALA A 34 -27.10 -14.48 9.58
C ALA A 34 -27.24 -13.09 10.22
N LEU A 35 -26.57 -12.85 11.36
CA LEU A 35 -26.54 -11.57 12.05
C LEU A 35 -25.97 -10.47 11.14
N ILE A 36 -24.83 -10.71 10.50
CA ILE A 36 -24.19 -9.75 9.59
C ILE A 36 -25.12 -9.46 8.40
N LYS A 37 -25.74 -10.48 7.81
CA LYS A 37 -26.68 -10.32 6.69
C LYS A 37 -27.84 -9.38 7.06
N VAL A 38 -28.40 -9.51 8.26
CA VAL A 38 -29.47 -8.63 8.74
C VAL A 38 -28.94 -7.23 9.05
N ALA A 39 -27.77 -7.13 9.69
CA ALA A 39 -27.15 -5.85 10.03
C ALA A 39 -26.88 -5.00 8.78
N VAL A 40 -26.41 -5.62 7.70
CA VAL A 40 -26.11 -4.95 6.42
C VAL A 40 -27.39 -4.45 5.73
N GLN A 41 -28.58 -4.99 6.02
CA GLN A 41 -29.84 -4.48 5.44
C GLN A 41 -30.30 -3.16 6.06
N SER A 42 -29.65 -2.67 7.11
CA SER A 42 -29.97 -1.39 7.71
C SER A 42 -29.71 -0.23 6.74
N GLY A 43 -30.60 0.77 6.73
CA GLY A 43 -30.45 1.98 5.91
C GLY A 43 -29.63 3.08 6.59
N ASP A 44 -28.88 2.77 7.65
CA ASP A 44 -28.20 3.76 8.49
C ASP A 44 -26.67 3.77 8.19
N PRO A 45 -26.15 4.81 7.53
CA PRO A 45 -24.73 4.90 7.17
C PRO A 45 -23.79 4.89 8.38
N TYR A 46 -24.22 5.49 9.51
CA TYR A 46 -23.40 5.55 10.71
C TYR A 46 -23.28 4.17 11.36
N PHE A 47 -24.35 3.36 11.30
CA PHE A 47 -24.28 1.99 11.78
C PHE A 47 -23.32 1.13 10.96
N HIS A 48 -23.29 1.29 9.63
CA HIS A 48 -22.32 0.59 8.78
C HIS A 48 -20.88 0.93 9.14
N GLU A 49 -20.58 2.20 9.39
CA GLU A 49 -19.25 2.64 9.83
C GLU A 49 -18.83 1.96 11.14
N VAL A 50 -19.71 1.95 12.16
CA VAL A 50 -19.42 1.29 13.44
C VAL A 50 -19.31 -0.23 13.28
N LEU A 51 -20.15 -0.84 12.46
CA LEU A 51 -20.14 -2.28 12.18
C LEU A 51 -18.84 -2.70 11.48
N TYR A 52 -18.43 -2.01 10.42
CA TYR A 52 -17.22 -2.33 9.66
C TYR A 52 -15.97 -2.17 10.51
N ARG A 53 -15.89 -1.11 11.32
CA ARG A 53 -14.79 -0.92 12.29
C ARG A 53 -14.66 -2.10 13.24
N GLU A 54 -15.78 -2.55 13.81
CA GLU A 54 -15.77 -3.70 14.72
C GLU A 54 -15.44 -5.01 14.01
N MET A 55 -15.93 -5.21 12.79
CA MET A 55 -15.60 -6.41 11.99
C MET A 55 -14.11 -6.48 11.68
N VAL A 56 -13.48 -5.35 11.32
CA VAL A 56 -12.03 -5.27 11.10
C VAL A 56 -11.27 -5.56 12.40
N ALA A 57 -11.68 -4.96 13.52
CA ALA A 57 -11.07 -5.21 14.83
C ALA A 57 -11.20 -6.66 15.30
N LEU A 58 -12.25 -7.37 14.89
CA LEU A 58 -12.48 -8.79 15.17
C LEU A 58 -11.81 -9.74 14.15
N GLY A 59 -11.10 -9.21 13.15
CA GLY A 59 -10.44 -10.03 12.12
C GLY A 59 -11.40 -10.67 11.12
N LEU A 60 -12.63 -10.17 10.98
CA LEU A 60 -13.66 -10.69 10.08
C LEU A 60 -13.54 -10.14 8.65
N GLY A 61 -12.32 -9.81 8.21
CA GLY A 61 -12.10 -9.15 6.92
C GLY A 61 -12.61 -9.97 5.72
N THR A 62 -12.44 -11.29 5.75
CA THR A 62 -12.92 -12.18 4.67
C THR A 62 -14.45 -12.20 4.55
N GLU A 63 -15.17 -12.14 5.67
CA GLU A 63 -16.64 -12.08 5.67
C GLU A 63 -17.14 -10.73 5.17
N LEU A 64 -16.42 -9.67 5.52
CA LEU A 64 -16.71 -8.31 5.08
C LEU A 64 -16.51 -8.15 3.56
N LEU A 65 -15.52 -8.82 2.98
CA LEU A 65 -15.31 -8.87 1.52
C LEU A 65 -16.41 -9.62 0.75
N GLN A 66 -17.15 -10.52 1.41
CA GLN A 66 -18.27 -11.28 0.82
C GLN A 66 -19.60 -10.50 0.83
N LEU A 67 -19.60 -9.26 1.34
CA LEU A 67 -20.80 -8.43 1.41
C LEU A 67 -21.06 -7.76 0.06
N ASP A 68 -22.06 -8.27 -0.67
CA ASP A 68 -22.45 -7.70 -1.97
C ASP A 68 -23.38 -6.48 -1.83
N ALA A 69 -24.33 -6.52 -0.89
CA ALA A 69 -25.47 -5.60 -0.84
C ALA A 69 -25.12 -4.13 -0.60
N ASN A 70 -24.00 -3.85 0.09
CA ASN A 70 -23.59 -2.48 0.49
C ASN A 70 -22.14 -2.16 0.13
N ALA A 71 -21.70 -2.72 -1.00
CA ALA A 71 -20.43 -2.43 -1.66
C ALA A 71 -19.93 -0.99 -1.51
N SER A 72 -20.80 -0.02 -1.82
CA SER A 72 -20.46 1.40 -1.90
C SER A 72 -20.15 2.02 -0.53
N TYR A 73 -20.92 1.66 0.50
CA TYR A 73 -20.67 2.13 1.87
C TYR A 73 -19.38 1.53 2.41
N LEU A 74 -19.10 0.27 2.08
CA LEU A 74 -17.89 -0.37 2.51
C LEU A 74 -16.64 0.25 1.86
N GLU A 75 -16.68 0.45 0.54
CA GLU A 75 -15.60 1.13 -0.17
C GLU A 75 -15.32 2.53 0.40
N THR A 76 -16.37 3.33 0.60
CA THR A 76 -16.28 4.68 1.17
C THR A 76 -15.67 4.65 2.58
N TYR A 77 -16.11 3.68 3.41
CA TYR A 77 -15.56 3.49 4.75
C TYR A 77 -14.06 3.15 4.69
N LEU A 78 -13.65 2.22 3.83
CA LEU A 78 -12.27 1.77 3.73
C LEU A 78 -11.34 2.86 3.19
N LEU A 79 -11.79 3.66 2.21
CA LEU A 79 -11.05 4.82 1.72
C LEU A 79 -10.81 5.84 2.84
N ARG A 80 -11.84 6.14 3.64
CA ARG A 80 -11.74 7.07 4.77
C ARG A 80 -10.86 6.52 5.88
N ALA A 81 -11.11 5.31 6.33
CA ALA A 81 -10.36 4.66 7.41
C ALA A 81 -8.90 4.39 7.03
N GLY A 82 -8.62 4.15 5.74
CA GLY A 82 -7.27 4.02 5.19
C GLY A 82 -6.54 5.36 4.99
N GLY A 83 -7.23 6.49 5.13
CA GLY A 83 -6.65 7.84 4.97
C GLY A 83 -6.51 8.31 3.51
N LEU A 84 -7.15 7.63 2.55
CA LEU A 84 -7.15 8.03 1.13
C LEU A 84 -8.20 9.08 0.79
N ASP A 85 -9.29 9.19 1.55
CA ASP A 85 -10.38 10.16 1.31
C ASP A 85 -9.90 11.63 1.42
N ALA A 86 -8.95 11.90 2.31
CA ALA A 86 -8.33 13.22 2.48
C ALA A 86 -7.07 13.41 1.62
N HIS A 87 -6.70 12.41 0.82
CA HIS A 87 -5.44 12.42 0.08
C HIS A 87 -5.57 13.23 -1.20
N SER A 88 -4.65 14.19 -1.40
CA SER A 88 -4.56 14.92 -2.66
C SER A 88 -3.79 14.08 -3.69
N PRO A 89 -4.35 13.85 -4.89
CA PRO A 89 -3.65 13.10 -5.93
C PRO A 89 -2.31 13.77 -6.26
N GLY A 90 -1.24 12.98 -6.33
CA GLY A 90 0.11 13.44 -6.66
C GLY A 90 0.97 13.90 -5.48
N LEU A 91 0.45 13.92 -4.25
CA LEU A 91 1.30 14.00 -3.05
C LEU A 91 1.67 12.60 -2.57
N PRO A 92 2.85 12.38 -1.97
CA PRO A 92 3.12 11.12 -1.29
C PRO A 92 2.24 11.02 -0.03
N LEU A 93 1.66 9.84 0.20
CA LEU A 93 0.96 9.55 1.45
C LEU A 93 1.89 9.76 2.65
N GLY A 94 1.36 10.29 3.74
CA GLY A 94 2.08 10.39 5.00
C GLY A 94 2.39 9.01 5.60
N PRO A 95 3.12 8.95 6.71
CA PRO A 95 3.24 7.73 7.50
C PRO A 95 1.86 7.20 7.88
N LEU A 96 1.65 5.91 7.67
CA LEU A 96 0.38 5.25 7.96
C LEU A 96 0.48 4.46 9.26
N SER A 97 -0.55 4.56 10.10
CA SER A 97 -0.72 3.67 11.25
C SER A 97 -0.97 2.22 10.81
N PRO A 98 -0.67 1.22 11.66
CA PRO A 98 -0.98 -0.17 11.36
C PRO A 98 -2.47 -0.39 11.09
N GLU A 99 -3.35 0.35 11.77
CA GLU A 99 -4.79 0.31 11.52
C GLU A 99 -5.14 0.84 10.12
N GLN A 100 -4.55 1.95 9.68
CA GLN A 100 -4.76 2.43 8.30
C GLN A 100 -4.27 1.41 7.26
N LEU A 101 -3.14 0.75 7.52
CA LEU A 101 -2.60 -0.29 6.64
C LEU A 101 -3.53 -1.50 6.53
N THR A 102 -4.16 -1.95 7.62
CA THR A 102 -5.14 -3.05 7.55
C THR A 102 -6.36 -2.67 6.72
N HIS A 103 -6.83 -1.42 6.82
CA HIS A 103 -7.93 -0.93 6.00
C HIS A 103 -7.55 -0.85 4.51
N LEU A 104 -6.34 -0.37 4.17
CA LEU A 104 -5.87 -0.30 2.78
C LEU A 104 -5.60 -1.67 2.16
N ASP A 105 -5.02 -2.60 2.91
CA ASP A 105 -4.86 -3.99 2.44
C ASP A 105 -6.22 -4.63 2.16
N LEU A 106 -7.21 -4.38 3.03
CA LEU A 106 -8.57 -4.85 2.83
C LEU A 106 -9.25 -4.17 1.64
N LEU A 107 -9.01 -2.88 1.41
CA LEU A 107 -9.49 -2.15 0.24
C LEU A 107 -8.92 -2.71 -1.07
N ALA A 108 -7.62 -3.00 -1.12
CA ALA A 108 -7.01 -3.62 -2.29
C ALA A 108 -7.64 -5.00 -2.57
N LYS A 109 -7.83 -5.82 -1.53
CA LYS A 109 -8.51 -7.11 -1.65
C LYS A 109 -9.97 -6.97 -2.10
N PHE A 110 -10.67 -5.95 -1.63
CA PHE A 110 -12.04 -5.63 -2.05
C PHE A 110 -12.12 -5.30 -3.54
N TYR A 111 -11.14 -4.56 -4.08
CA TYR A 111 -11.09 -4.29 -5.51
C TYR A 111 -10.75 -5.54 -6.33
N VAL A 112 -9.81 -6.36 -5.85
CA VAL A 112 -9.45 -7.64 -6.51
C VAL A 112 -10.64 -8.61 -6.56
N THR A 113 -11.39 -8.76 -5.47
CA THR A 113 -12.55 -9.68 -5.43
C THR A 113 -13.66 -9.27 -6.40
N ARG A 114 -13.68 -8.01 -6.82
CA ARG A 114 -14.66 -7.44 -7.75
C ARG A 114 -14.12 -7.29 -9.17
N ALA A 115 -12.92 -7.81 -9.44
CA ALA A 115 -12.21 -7.65 -10.71
C ALA A 115 -11.97 -6.18 -11.12
N ASN A 116 -11.93 -5.24 -10.16
CA ASN A 116 -11.53 -3.86 -10.40
C ASN A 116 -10.02 -3.73 -10.17
N PHE A 117 -9.24 -4.26 -11.10
CA PHE A 117 -7.79 -4.38 -10.91
C PHE A 117 -7.05 -3.04 -11.02
N SER A 118 -7.58 -2.08 -11.79
CA SER A 118 -6.99 -0.73 -11.89
C SER A 118 -7.00 -0.01 -10.54
N SER A 119 -8.12 -0.04 -9.81
CA SER A 119 -8.22 0.57 -8.48
C SER A 119 -7.36 -0.16 -7.45
N ALA A 120 -7.30 -1.51 -7.52
CA ALA A 120 -6.40 -2.29 -6.69
C ALA A 120 -4.92 -1.92 -6.92
N ALA A 121 -4.51 -1.75 -8.18
CA ALA A 121 -3.16 -1.36 -8.55
C ALA A 121 -2.78 0.00 -7.98
N GLN A 122 -3.69 0.98 -8.07
CA GLN A 122 -3.48 2.32 -7.50
C GLN A 122 -3.34 2.31 -5.98
N VAL A 123 -4.12 1.48 -5.26
CA VAL A 123 -3.97 1.31 -3.81
C VAL A 123 -2.59 0.72 -3.47
N TYR A 124 -2.12 -0.27 -4.22
CA TYR A 124 -0.79 -0.84 -4.02
C TYR A 124 0.34 0.17 -4.32
N ALA A 125 0.21 0.96 -5.38
CA ALA A 125 1.15 2.05 -5.68
C ALA A 125 1.17 3.10 -4.56
N SER A 126 0.00 3.52 -4.10
CA SER A 126 -0.17 4.42 -2.95
C SER A 126 0.51 3.88 -1.68
N LEU A 127 0.39 2.57 -1.42
CA LEU A 127 1.11 1.90 -0.35
C LEU A 127 2.63 1.93 -0.56
N ALA A 128 3.13 1.75 -1.79
CA ALA A 128 4.56 1.81 -2.09
C ALA A 128 5.14 3.24 -1.95
N GLU A 129 4.34 4.26 -2.25
CA GLU A 129 4.73 5.67 -2.29
C GLU A 129 4.65 6.38 -0.92
N ARG A 130 4.03 5.76 0.08
CA ARG A 130 3.87 6.33 1.44
C ARG A 130 5.21 6.69 2.10
N ARG A 131 5.24 7.76 2.88
CA ARG A 131 6.41 8.12 3.70
C ARG A 131 6.61 7.10 4.81
N SER A 132 7.88 6.78 5.08
CA SER A 132 8.25 5.98 6.24
C SER A 132 8.08 6.82 7.50
N GLY A 133 7.45 6.26 8.53
CA GLY A 133 7.33 6.88 9.85
C GLY A 133 8.30 6.28 10.87
N ALA A 134 8.03 6.52 12.15
CA ALA A 134 8.77 5.92 13.26
C ALA A 134 8.13 4.61 13.73
N GLY A 135 8.93 3.68 14.28
CA GLY A 135 8.46 2.43 14.87
C GLY A 135 7.64 1.58 13.89
N ASP A 136 6.41 1.26 14.26
CA ASP A 136 5.49 0.41 13.46
C ASP A 136 5.07 1.02 12.11
N GLN A 137 5.36 2.31 11.89
CA GLN A 137 5.10 3.00 10.62
C GLN A 137 6.29 2.94 9.65
N GLN A 138 7.39 2.27 10.04
CA GLN A 138 8.55 2.12 9.17
C GLN A 138 8.24 1.23 7.97
N VAL A 139 8.72 1.65 6.81
CA VAL A 139 8.54 0.93 5.55
C VAL A 139 9.90 0.70 4.91
N THR A 140 10.25 -0.57 4.74
CA THR A 140 11.50 -0.97 4.08
C THR A 140 11.38 -0.88 2.56
N LEU A 141 12.51 -0.72 1.87
CA LEU A 141 12.56 -0.75 0.40
C LEU A 141 12.02 -2.08 -0.15
N ALA A 142 12.29 -3.20 0.53
CA ALA A 142 11.77 -4.51 0.15
C ALA A 142 10.24 -4.60 0.25
N GLN A 143 9.62 -3.98 1.26
CA GLN A 143 8.16 -3.90 1.35
C GLN A 143 7.58 -3.02 0.24
N ARG A 144 8.21 -1.88 -0.08
CA ARG A 144 7.78 -1.01 -1.19
C ARG A 144 7.85 -1.74 -2.53
N TRP A 145 8.94 -2.47 -2.76
CA TRP A 145 9.11 -3.31 -3.95
C TRP A 145 7.96 -4.30 -4.12
N LYS A 146 7.62 -5.06 -3.07
CA LYS A 146 6.49 -6.00 -3.10
C LYS A 146 5.15 -5.32 -3.39
N CYS A 147 4.94 -4.11 -2.89
CA CYS A 147 3.75 -3.32 -3.22
C CYS A 147 3.72 -2.95 -4.71
N TYR A 148 4.83 -2.49 -5.29
CA TYR A 148 4.89 -2.23 -6.73
C TYR A 148 4.73 -3.49 -7.58
N GLU A 149 5.33 -4.62 -7.21
CA GLU A 149 5.11 -5.91 -7.89
C GLU A 149 3.62 -6.28 -7.90
N SER A 150 2.93 -6.06 -6.78
CA SER A 150 1.49 -6.29 -6.67
C SER A 150 0.71 -5.33 -7.57
N ALA A 151 1.11 -4.06 -7.65
CA ALA A 151 0.50 -3.08 -8.54
C ALA A 151 0.64 -3.47 -10.03
N VAL A 152 1.85 -3.86 -10.46
CA VAL A 152 2.11 -4.37 -11.82
C VAL A 152 1.27 -5.60 -12.12
N LEU A 153 1.17 -6.55 -11.17
CA LEU A 153 0.35 -7.75 -11.35
C LEU A 153 -1.13 -7.41 -11.56
N GLN A 154 -1.67 -6.46 -10.79
CA GLN A 154 -3.05 -6.02 -10.97
C GLN A 154 -3.25 -5.28 -12.29
N ALA A 155 -2.33 -4.38 -12.68
CA ALA A 155 -2.39 -3.70 -13.97
C ALA A 155 -2.36 -4.69 -15.16
N LYS A 156 -1.52 -5.73 -15.08
CA LYS A 156 -1.49 -6.85 -16.05
C LYS A 156 -2.79 -7.62 -16.11
N SER A 157 -3.42 -7.85 -14.96
CA SER A 157 -4.71 -8.53 -14.87
C SER A 157 -5.85 -7.69 -15.48
N GLN A 158 -5.75 -6.36 -15.40
CA GLN A 158 -6.66 -5.44 -16.10
C GLN A 158 -6.41 -5.40 -17.62
N GLY A 159 -5.15 -5.56 -18.04
CA GLY A 159 -4.71 -5.33 -19.42
C GLY A 159 -4.51 -3.85 -19.76
N ASP A 160 -4.26 -3.00 -18.75
CA ASP A 160 -4.04 -1.56 -18.93
C ASP A 160 -2.56 -1.28 -19.19
N THR A 161 -2.21 -1.04 -20.45
CA THR A 161 -0.82 -0.85 -20.89
C THR A 161 -0.16 0.36 -20.23
N ASP A 162 -0.90 1.46 -20.09
CA ASP A 162 -0.36 2.72 -19.56
C ASP A 162 -0.02 2.56 -18.07
N LEU A 163 -0.88 1.88 -17.30
CA LEU A 163 -0.59 1.55 -15.90
C LEU A 163 0.56 0.55 -15.75
N ILE A 164 0.68 -0.41 -16.67
CA ILE A 164 1.80 -1.36 -16.65
C ILE A 164 3.12 -0.61 -16.86
N GLU A 165 3.20 0.25 -17.87
CA GLU A 165 4.39 1.04 -18.18
C GLU A 165 4.77 1.97 -17.01
N ASP A 166 3.82 2.69 -16.41
CA ASP A 166 4.08 3.54 -15.24
C ASP A 166 4.62 2.73 -14.05
N PHE A 167 3.99 1.62 -13.70
CA PHE A 167 4.39 0.84 -12.54
C PHE A 167 5.69 0.05 -12.77
N GLU A 168 5.97 -0.43 -13.98
CA GLU A 168 7.26 -1.06 -14.33
C GLU A 168 8.40 -0.03 -14.31
N ALA A 169 8.15 1.19 -14.78
CA ALA A 169 9.10 2.29 -14.65
C ALA A 169 9.40 2.59 -13.17
N LYS A 170 8.37 2.73 -12.32
CA LYS A 170 8.54 2.93 -10.87
C LYS A 170 9.27 1.77 -10.19
N LEU A 171 9.00 0.54 -10.59
CA LEU A 171 9.69 -0.65 -10.08
C LEU A 171 11.18 -0.61 -10.45
N THR A 172 11.51 -0.21 -11.68
CA THR A 172 12.90 -0.06 -12.14
C THR A 172 13.65 1.00 -11.33
N VAL A 173 13.04 2.18 -11.13
CA VAL A 173 13.61 3.25 -10.29
C VAL A 173 13.82 2.77 -8.84
N MET A 174 12.86 2.02 -8.28
CA MET A 174 13.01 1.40 -6.96
C MET A 174 14.17 0.40 -6.91
N GLY A 175 14.49 -0.26 -8.03
CA GLY A 175 15.62 -1.16 -8.18
C GLY A 175 16.93 -0.43 -8.03
N PHE A 176 17.10 0.69 -8.76
CA PHE A 176 18.25 1.57 -8.59
C PHE A 176 18.39 2.06 -7.15
N GLN A 177 17.28 2.50 -6.54
CA GLN A 177 17.28 2.97 -5.15
C GLN A 177 17.72 1.88 -4.16
N LYS A 178 17.32 0.62 -4.38
CA LYS A 178 17.74 -0.52 -3.56
C LYS A 178 19.23 -0.83 -3.74
N THR A 179 19.72 -0.90 -4.98
CA THR A 179 21.14 -1.13 -5.27
C THR A 179 22.03 -0.04 -4.64
N ILE A 180 21.62 1.22 -4.77
CA ILE A 180 22.32 2.36 -4.13
C ILE A 180 22.32 2.20 -2.61
N ALA A 181 21.17 1.90 -2.00
CA ALA A 181 21.07 1.73 -0.55
C ALA A 181 21.96 0.58 -0.02
N GLU A 182 22.04 -0.53 -0.74
CA GLU A 182 22.90 -1.67 -0.40
C GLU A 182 24.38 -1.30 -0.45
N ARG A 183 24.81 -0.52 -1.47
CA ARG A 183 26.20 -0.05 -1.58
C ARG A 183 26.56 1.01 -0.55
N VAL A 184 25.64 1.92 -0.24
CA VAL A 184 25.81 2.89 0.85
C VAL A 184 25.98 2.17 2.19
N ALA A 185 25.24 1.09 2.44
CA ALA A 185 25.38 0.29 3.65
C ALA A 185 26.70 -0.50 3.72
N GLY A 186 27.29 -0.86 2.56
CA GLY A 186 28.55 -1.60 2.46
C GLY A 186 29.82 -0.74 2.44
N GLY A 187 29.71 0.57 2.19
CA GLY A 187 30.83 1.52 2.18
C GLY A 187 31.25 1.90 3.59
N GLY A 188 32.40 1.38 4.06
CA GLY A 188 32.82 1.50 5.46
C GLY A 188 33.50 2.81 5.87
N GLU A 189 33.63 3.80 5.00
CA GLU A 189 34.52 4.96 5.23
C GLU A 189 33.83 6.17 5.90
N GLN A 190 32.51 6.37 5.71
CA GLN A 190 31.76 7.51 6.27
C GLN A 190 30.45 7.08 6.97
N GLN A 191 30.57 6.15 7.91
CA GLN A 191 29.46 5.46 8.58
C GLN A 191 28.33 6.35 9.13
N ALA A 192 28.63 7.56 9.64
CA ALA A 192 27.61 8.50 10.11
C ALA A 192 26.83 9.16 8.95
N ALA A 193 27.52 9.60 7.90
CA ALA A 193 26.88 10.19 6.72
C ALA A 193 26.12 9.13 5.92
N ASP A 194 26.65 7.91 5.85
CA ASP A 194 26.00 6.78 5.19
C ASP A 194 24.75 6.32 5.94
N SER A 195 24.75 6.38 7.27
CA SER A 195 23.53 6.10 8.06
C SER A 195 22.42 7.13 7.79
N ALA A 196 22.76 8.42 7.66
CA ALA A 196 21.81 9.47 7.34
C ALA A 196 21.26 9.31 5.91
N ALA A 197 22.14 9.07 4.95
CA ALA A 197 21.75 8.81 3.55
C ALA A 197 20.86 7.56 3.42
N LEU A 198 21.17 6.49 4.16
CA LEU A 198 20.35 5.27 4.15
C LEU A 198 18.95 5.52 4.73
N ASN A 199 18.84 6.27 5.81
CA ASN A 199 17.55 6.65 6.38
C ASN A 199 16.72 7.47 5.39
N GLU A 200 17.34 8.42 4.68
CA GLU A 200 16.67 9.21 3.65
C GLU A 200 16.25 8.39 2.43
N LEU A 201 17.09 7.43 2.01
CA LEU A 201 16.76 6.49 0.93
C LEU A 201 15.60 5.56 1.35
N GLN A 202 15.46 5.20 2.61
CA GLN A 202 14.33 4.39 3.08
C GLN A 202 13.05 5.21 3.29
N ALA A 203 13.17 6.52 3.51
CA ALA A 203 12.07 7.40 3.88
C ALA A 203 10.96 7.51 2.83
N ALA A 204 11.31 7.57 1.53
CA ALA A 204 10.35 7.66 0.43
C ALA A 204 11.00 7.24 -0.90
N PRO A 205 10.21 6.87 -1.94
CA PRO A 205 10.76 6.69 -3.27
C PRO A 205 11.35 8.02 -3.75
N LYS A 206 12.55 7.97 -4.31
CA LYS A 206 13.25 9.14 -4.83
C LYS A 206 13.04 9.23 -6.34
N SER A 207 13.14 10.43 -6.88
CA SER A 207 13.14 10.59 -8.33
C SER A 207 14.45 10.08 -8.94
N LEU A 208 14.41 9.71 -10.22
CA LEU A 208 15.60 9.25 -10.94
C LEU A 208 16.74 10.29 -10.88
N SER A 209 16.42 11.57 -11.05
CA SER A 209 17.39 12.66 -10.97
C SER A 209 18.02 12.81 -9.58
N GLN A 210 17.27 12.58 -8.50
CA GLN A 210 17.81 12.59 -7.13
C GLN A 210 18.76 11.41 -6.92
N LEU A 211 18.35 10.20 -7.32
CA LEU A 211 19.20 9.01 -7.22
C LEU A 211 20.53 9.19 -7.97
N PHE A 212 20.48 9.77 -9.17
CA PHE A 212 21.67 10.04 -9.97
C PHE A 212 22.58 11.10 -9.36
N ASN A 213 22.06 12.31 -9.10
CA ASN A 213 22.88 13.46 -8.73
C ASN A 213 23.33 13.43 -7.27
N ASP A 214 22.48 12.96 -6.37
CA ASP A 214 22.71 13.12 -4.92
C ASP A 214 23.35 11.87 -4.29
N TYR A 215 23.18 10.69 -4.92
CA TYR A 215 23.65 9.43 -4.35
C TYR A 215 24.64 8.67 -5.24
N ALA A 216 24.29 8.38 -6.50
CA ALA A 216 25.11 7.54 -7.37
C ALA A 216 26.39 8.25 -7.85
N LYS A 217 26.26 9.48 -8.39
CA LYS A 217 27.39 10.25 -8.92
C LYS A 217 28.43 10.64 -7.85
N PRO A 218 28.05 11.15 -6.65
CA PRO A 218 29.03 11.53 -5.63
C PRO A 218 29.81 10.35 -5.04
N ARG A 219 29.27 9.12 -5.16
CA ARG A 219 29.89 7.88 -4.68
C ARG A 219 30.50 7.05 -5.81
N GLU A 220 30.66 7.65 -7.00
CA GLU A 220 31.32 7.03 -8.15
C GLU A 220 30.71 5.67 -8.54
N MET A 221 29.40 5.49 -8.35
CA MET A 221 28.66 4.28 -8.76
C MET A 221 28.36 4.31 -10.26
N TRP A 222 29.42 4.27 -11.08
CA TRP A 222 29.33 4.49 -12.53
C TRP A 222 28.46 3.45 -13.25
N ASP A 223 28.42 2.22 -12.75
CA ASP A 223 27.54 1.15 -13.25
C ASP A 223 26.06 1.57 -13.12
N VAL A 224 25.64 2.03 -11.94
CA VAL A 224 24.27 2.53 -11.72
C VAL A 224 24.01 3.80 -12.52
N CYS A 225 24.99 4.70 -12.63
CA CYS A 225 24.87 5.92 -13.44
C CYS A 225 24.58 5.60 -14.91
N LEU A 226 25.28 4.60 -15.48
CA LEU A 226 25.07 4.15 -16.85
C LEU A 226 23.70 3.49 -17.04
N GLU A 227 23.28 2.64 -16.11
CA GLU A 227 21.95 2.01 -16.15
C GLU A 227 20.83 3.05 -16.06
N VAL A 228 20.97 4.05 -15.17
CA VAL A 228 20.03 5.16 -15.03
C VAL A 228 19.94 5.98 -16.31
N VAL A 229 21.08 6.30 -16.93
CA VAL A 229 21.11 7.02 -18.19
C VAL A 229 20.46 6.17 -19.28
N GLY A 230 20.81 4.90 -19.41
CA GLY A 230 20.19 3.96 -20.35
C GLY A 230 18.66 3.94 -20.21
N PHE A 231 18.16 3.78 -18.99
CA PHE A 231 16.73 3.82 -18.67
C PHE A 231 16.09 5.16 -19.06
N SER A 232 16.74 6.29 -18.77
CA SER A 232 16.24 7.61 -19.18
C SER A 232 16.25 7.79 -20.71
N THR A 233 17.22 7.21 -21.41
CA THR A 233 17.35 7.32 -22.88
C THR A 233 16.40 6.45 -23.65
N HIS A 234 15.92 5.35 -23.06
CA HIS A 234 14.81 4.60 -23.62
C HIS A 234 13.50 5.41 -23.66
N SER A 235 13.43 6.54 -22.94
CA SER A 235 12.33 7.52 -23.05
C SER A 235 12.63 8.69 -23.99
N VAL A 236 13.90 9.03 -24.26
CA VAL A 236 14.33 10.12 -25.16
C VAL A 236 15.75 9.84 -25.71
N ASP A 237 15.92 9.82 -27.04
CA ASP A 237 17.20 9.73 -27.76
C ASP A 237 18.26 10.69 -27.18
N SER A 238 19.17 10.19 -26.33
CA SER A 238 20.25 10.99 -25.72
C SER A 238 21.59 10.25 -25.76
N ALA A 239 22.03 9.87 -26.96
CA ALA A 239 23.32 9.19 -27.20
C ALA A 239 24.54 9.98 -26.67
N ASP A 240 24.47 11.31 -26.65
CA ASP A 240 25.58 12.18 -26.21
C ASP A 240 25.90 12.08 -24.71
N VAL A 241 24.92 11.73 -23.87
CA VAL A 241 25.13 11.59 -22.42
C VAL A 241 25.86 10.29 -22.11
N VAL A 242 25.51 9.21 -22.82
CA VAL A 242 26.18 7.90 -22.68
C VAL A 242 27.64 8.04 -23.05
N LEU A 243 27.98 8.62 -24.21
CA LEU A 243 29.37 8.76 -24.65
C LEU A 243 30.27 9.50 -23.64
N ARG A 244 29.76 10.58 -23.02
CA ARG A 244 30.51 11.32 -21.99
C ARG A 244 30.75 10.55 -20.69
N LEU A 245 29.95 9.51 -20.40
CA LEU A 245 30.17 8.63 -19.25
C LEU A 245 31.22 7.54 -19.52
N TRP A 246 31.52 7.24 -20.79
CA TRP A 246 32.51 6.23 -21.19
C TRP A 246 33.89 6.83 -21.48
N ASP A 247 34.00 8.14 -21.65
CA ASP A 247 35.25 8.85 -22.01
C ASP A 247 36.18 9.20 -20.82
N TRP A 248 36.18 8.41 -19.73
CA TRP A 248 37.13 8.55 -18.62
C TRP A 248 38.11 7.38 -18.56
#